data_AF-A0A536GRC4-F1
#
_entry.id   AF-A0A536GRC4-F1
#
_cell.length_a   1.000
_cell.length_b   1.000
_cell.length_c   1.000
_cell.angle_alpha   90.00
_cell.angle_beta   90.00
_cell.angle_gamma   90.00
#
_symmetry.space_group_name_H-M   'P 1'
#
loop_
_entity.id
_entity.type
_entity.pdbx_description
1 polymer ?
#
loop_
_entity_poly.entity_id
_entity_poly.type
_entity_poly.pdbx_seq_one_letter_code
_entity_poly.pdbx_strand_id
1 'polypeptide(L)'
;MINTQRGQAIVLIAIMLAVVVGMAALAIDGSRAYALRRDLQAAVDAGALAAGDNFQQTGSYASAEQAATTIFGANLRLYGSPSCSPSYASPGANPLTITCTFADGTVLTEVVSGVGAQGSDFRLTAARSLQLQFARILTNGSNPVINGAASGNVNNLLYTPTVAALAQSGCGGVGGSAISLSGGGTLAVSGDVVASGAISISSAAMRVAGDIYARCQSNVPGAQTACYPSGGSAPCTYPDIAGATRSGYHYIDPSYPPPAVVGGAQSVLGNSVVLSPGSYAANPNFNSGTCWFLSGGVYEWQGGFTDSHDFVSNELKPPDEPDLSDNTSRSTHQFWDTNNVSCSGGVQVSTTAGPRGIPV
;
A
#
# COMPACT_ATOMS: atom_id res chain seq x y z
N MET A 1 -10.34 -24.82 -80.49
CA MET A 1 -9.89 -25.15 -79.10
C MET A 1 -10.36 -24.08 -78.10
N ILE A 2 -11.67 -23.81 -77.95
CA ILE A 2 -12.16 -22.68 -77.10
C ILE A 2 -13.23 -23.12 -76.05
N ASN A 3 -13.61 -24.40 -75.96
CA ASN A 3 -14.68 -24.85 -75.05
C ASN A 3 -14.25 -25.42 -73.69
N THR A 4 -12.95 -25.42 -73.32
CA THR A 4 -12.48 -25.96 -72.03
C THR A 4 -12.40 -24.94 -70.89
N GLN A 5 -12.57 -23.63 -71.16
CA GLN A 5 -12.41 -22.58 -70.14
C GLN A 5 -13.72 -22.20 -69.41
N ARG A 6 -14.90 -22.55 -69.95
CA ARG A 6 -16.20 -22.17 -69.33
C ARG A 6 -16.48 -22.88 -67.99
N GLY A 7 -15.89 -24.06 -67.76
CA GLY A 7 -16.01 -24.80 -66.50
C GLY A 7 -15.04 -24.38 -65.39
N GLN A 8 -13.92 -23.71 -65.72
CA GLN A 8 -12.97 -23.25 -64.70
C GLN A 8 -13.42 -21.97 -64.00
N ALA A 9 -14.11 -21.08 -64.73
CA ALA A 9 -14.59 -19.82 -64.17
C ALA A 9 -15.57 -20.04 -63.00
N ILE A 10 -16.48 -21.02 -63.10
CA ILE A 10 -17.45 -21.29 -62.03
C ILE A 10 -16.77 -21.86 -60.77
N VAL A 11 -15.71 -22.66 -60.92
CA VAL A 11 -14.91 -23.19 -59.80
C VAL A 11 -14.14 -22.07 -59.11
N LEU A 12 -13.51 -21.17 -59.87
CA LEU A 12 -12.82 -20.01 -59.32
C LEU A 12 -13.78 -19.07 -58.57
N ILE A 13 -14.96 -18.81 -59.13
CA ILE A 13 -16.00 -18.00 -58.46
C ILE A 13 -16.47 -18.68 -57.18
N ALA A 14 -16.70 -20.00 -57.20
CA ALA A 14 -17.12 -20.75 -56.02
C ALA A 14 -16.07 -20.68 -54.89
N ILE A 15 -14.78 -20.82 -55.23
CA ILE A 15 -13.69 -20.71 -54.26
C ILE A 15 -13.58 -19.28 -53.72
N MET A 16 -13.64 -18.26 -54.59
CA MET A 16 -13.59 -16.86 -54.16
C MET A 16 -14.78 -16.49 -53.25
N LEU A 17 -15.98 -16.96 -53.58
CA LEU A 17 -17.16 -16.75 -52.74
C LEU A 17 -16.98 -17.39 -51.36
N ALA A 18 -16.49 -18.63 -51.31
CA ALA A 18 -16.21 -19.33 -50.05
C ALA A 18 -15.18 -18.58 -49.20
N VAL A 19 -14.11 -18.07 -49.83
CA VAL A 19 -13.07 -17.28 -49.14
C VAL A 19 -13.64 -15.96 -48.61
N VAL A 20 -14.42 -15.23 -49.40
CA VAL A 20 -15.02 -13.95 -48.97
C VAL A 20 -16.00 -14.16 -47.82
N VAL A 21 -16.86 -15.19 -47.89
CA VAL A 21 -17.80 -15.53 -46.80
C VAL A 21 -17.03 -15.96 -45.54
N GLY A 22 -15.97 -16.75 -45.70
CA GLY A 22 -15.10 -17.15 -44.58
C GLY A 22 -14.43 -15.95 -43.89
N MET A 23 -13.92 -14.99 -44.67
CA MET A 23 -13.32 -13.77 -44.11
C MET A 23 -14.37 -12.86 -43.45
N ALA A 24 -15.56 -12.72 -44.03
CA ALA A 24 -16.65 -11.95 -43.44
C ALA A 24 -17.12 -12.55 -42.10
N ALA A 25 -17.27 -13.88 -42.04
CA ALA A 25 -17.57 -14.61 -40.81
C ALA A 25 -16.52 -14.36 -39.72
N LEU A 26 -15.24 -14.43 -40.07
CA LEU A 26 -14.14 -14.17 -39.14
C LEU A 26 -14.10 -12.71 -38.68
N ALA A 27 -14.40 -11.76 -39.56
CA ALA A 27 -14.48 -10.34 -39.20
C ALA A 27 -15.64 -10.06 -38.22
N ILE A 28 -16.80 -10.69 -38.40
CA ILE A 28 -17.96 -10.50 -37.51
C ILE A 28 -17.71 -11.13 -36.14
N ASP A 29 -17.31 -12.40 -36.09
CA ASP A 29 -17.05 -13.05 -34.81
C ASP A 29 -15.81 -12.46 -34.11
N GLY A 30 -14.78 -12.08 -34.86
CA GLY A 30 -13.59 -11.41 -34.34
C GLY A 30 -13.85 -10.02 -33.77
N SER A 31 -14.67 -9.21 -34.44
CA SER A 31 -15.06 -7.87 -33.92
C SER A 31 -15.88 -7.98 -32.64
N ARG A 32 -16.81 -8.95 -32.56
CA ARG A 32 -17.59 -9.24 -31.35
C ARG A 32 -16.70 -9.75 -30.21
N ALA A 33 -15.73 -10.63 -30.51
CA ALA A 33 -14.76 -11.10 -29.52
C ALA A 33 -13.94 -9.95 -28.93
N TYR A 34 -13.47 -9.05 -29.79
CA TYR A 34 -12.68 -7.90 -29.37
C TYR A 34 -13.50 -6.90 -28.55
N ALA A 35 -14.72 -6.58 -29.00
CA ALA A 35 -15.64 -5.72 -28.25
C ALA A 35 -15.94 -6.31 -26.86
N LEU A 36 -16.25 -7.61 -26.79
CA LEU A 36 -16.50 -8.31 -25.53
C LEU A 36 -15.28 -8.26 -24.61
N ARG A 37 -14.07 -8.47 -25.13
CA ARG A 37 -12.83 -8.40 -24.34
C ARG A 37 -12.63 -6.99 -23.76
N ARG A 38 -12.87 -5.95 -24.54
CA ARG A 38 -12.75 -4.56 -24.10
C ARG A 38 -13.78 -4.22 -23.02
N ASP A 39 -15.05 -4.58 -23.23
CA ASP A 39 -16.13 -4.30 -22.28
C ASP A 39 -15.92 -5.08 -20.97
N LEU A 40 -15.49 -6.34 -21.06
CA LEU A 40 -15.17 -7.18 -19.90
C LEU A 40 -14.00 -6.59 -19.12
N GLN A 41 -12.92 -6.17 -19.80
CA GLN A 41 -11.78 -5.56 -19.12
C GLN A 41 -12.16 -4.26 -18.42
N ALA A 42 -12.88 -3.36 -19.12
CA ALA A 42 -13.34 -2.09 -18.53
C ALA A 42 -14.24 -2.30 -17.32
N ALA A 43 -15.10 -3.31 -17.33
CA ALA A 43 -15.96 -3.64 -16.20
C ALA A 43 -15.16 -4.18 -15.00
N VAL A 44 -14.15 -5.01 -15.24
CA VAL A 44 -13.28 -5.53 -14.17
C VAL A 44 -12.41 -4.43 -13.58
N ASP A 45 -11.86 -3.54 -14.41
CA ASP A 45 -11.08 -2.37 -13.95
C ASP A 45 -11.95 -1.44 -13.09
N ALA A 46 -13.17 -1.14 -13.54
CA ALA A 46 -14.12 -0.32 -12.77
C ALA A 46 -14.54 -0.98 -11.45
N GLY A 47 -14.75 -2.30 -11.44
CA GLY A 47 -15.05 -3.06 -10.23
C GLY A 47 -13.90 -3.02 -9.22
N ALA A 48 -12.65 -3.20 -9.68
CA ALA A 48 -11.47 -3.17 -8.83
C ALA A 48 -11.25 -1.78 -8.21
N LEU A 49 -11.48 -0.71 -8.98
CA LEU A 49 -11.42 0.66 -8.47
C LEU A 49 -12.52 0.94 -7.44
N ALA A 50 -13.76 0.50 -7.71
CA ALA A 50 -14.88 0.68 -6.81
C ALA A 50 -14.69 -0.05 -5.48
N ALA A 51 -14.08 -1.24 -5.50
CA ALA A 51 -13.70 -1.96 -4.30
C ALA A 51 -12.75 -1.12 -3.43
N GLY A 52 -11.69 -0.59 -4.06
CA GLY A 52 -10.69 0.21 -3.35
C GLY A 52 -11.25 1.50 -2.76
N ASP A 53 -12.01 2.26 -3.55
CA ASP A 53 -12.63 3.51 -3.09
C ASP A 53 -13.64 3.28 -1.95
N ASN A 54 -14.49 2.26 -2.07
CA ASN A 54 -15.44 1.94 -1.01
C ASN A 54 -14.73 1.47 0.28
N PHE A 55 -13.65 0.69 0.14
CA PHE A 55 -12.86 0.26 1.29
C PHE A 55 -12.18 1.45 1.98
N GLN A 56 -11.64 2.42 1.22
CA GLN A 56 -11.07 3.65 1.80
C GLN A 56 -12.10 4.46 2.59
N GLN A 57 -13.34 4.51 2.11
CA GLN A 57 -14.41 5.28 2.77
C GLN A 57 -15.00 4.57 4.00
N THR A 58 -15.09 3.24 3.97
CA THR A 58 -15.88 2.47 4.97
C THR A 58 -15.04 1.60 5.89
N GLY A 59 -13.80 1.27 5.50
CA GLY A 59 -12.94 0.30 6.18
C GLY A 59 -13.48 -1.14 6.16
N SER A 60 -14.52 -1.41 5.38
CA SER A 60 -15.25 -2.69 5.38
C SER A 60 -15.01 -3.45 4.08
N TYR A 61 -14.42 -4.65 4.20
CA TYR A 61 -14.18 -5.54 3.07
C TYR A 61 -15.47 -6.00 2.40
N ALA A 62 -16.49 -6.36 3.19
CA ALA A 62 -17.73 -6.88 2.65
C ALA A 62 -18.50 -5.84 1.81
N SER A 63 -18.47 -4.57 2.22
CA SER A 63 -19.06 -3.48 1.43
C SER A 63 -18.24 -3.16 0.18
N ALA A 64 -16.91 -3.27 0.26
CA ALA A 64 -16.03 -3.10 -0.88
C ALA A 64 -16.26 -4.15 -1.97
N GLU A 65 -16.31 -5.44 -1.61
CA GLU A 65 -16.63 -6.53 -2.53
C GLU A 65 -18.02 -6.36 -3.15
N GLN A 66 -19.02 -6.00 -2.33
CA GLN A 66 -20.36 -5.73 -2.84
C GLN A 66 -20.39 -4.55 -3.82
N ALA A 67 -19.65 -3.48 -3.56
CA ALA A 67 -19.52 -2.35 -4.47
C ALA A 67 -18.84 -2.76 -5.79
N ALA A 68 -17.80 -3.59 -5.70
CA ALA A 68 -17.06 -4.13 -6.85
C ALA A 68 -17.98 -4.93 -7.77
N THR A 69 -18.71 -5.90 -7.21
CA THR A 69 -19.69 -6.71 -7.94
C THR A 69 -20.81 -5.85 -8.55
N THR A 70 -21.30 -4.84 -7.83
CA THR A 70 -22.37 -3.95 -8.32
C THR A 70 -21.91 -3.12 -9.52
N ILE A 71 -20.72 -2.50 -9.43
CA ILE A 71 -20.16 -1.68 -10.51
C ILE A 71 -19.76 -2.53 -11.72
N PHE A 72 -19.21 -3.73 -11.49
CA PHE A 72 -18.94 -4.70 -12.56
C PHE A 72 -20.22 -5.06 -13.33
N GLY A 73 -21.28 -5.44 -12.60
CA GLY A 73 -22.57 -5.78 -13.19
C GLY A 73 -23.19 -4.61 -13.96
N ALA A 74 -23.11 -3.40 -13.41
CA ALA A 74 -23.60 -2.19 -14.08
C ALA A 74 -22.85 -1.89 -15.40
N ASN A 75 -21.51 -2.02 -15.41
CA ASN A 75 -20.70 -1.78 -16.61
C ASN A 75 -21.02 -2.77 -17.74
N LEU A 76 -21.23 -4.05 -17.41
CA LEU A 76 -21.64 -5.07 -18.39
C LEU A 76 -23.14 -5.10 -18.67
N ARG A 77 -23.94 -4.25 -18.00
CA ARG A 77 -25.41 -4.21 -18.08
C ARG A 77 -26.04 -5.57 -17.74
N LEU A 78 -25.50 -6.24 -16.73
CA LEU A 78 -26.02 -7.50 -16.20
C LEU A 78 -27.16 -7.16 -15.22
N TYR A 79 -28.39 -7.13 -15.73
CA TYR A 79 -29.57 -6.81 -14.93
C TYR A 79 -29.98 -8.04 -14.09
N GLY A 80 -29.51 -8.09 -12.85
CA GLY A 80 -29.85 -9.12 -11.88
C GLY A 80 -28.76 -9.29 -10.83
N SER A 81 -29.15 -9.53 -9.58
CA SER A 81 -28.19 -9.80 -8.51
C SER A 81 -27.48 -11.13 -8.78
N PRO A 82 -26.13 -11.17 -8.77
CA PRO A 82 -25.42 -12.42 -8.90
C PRO A 82 -25.58 -13.29 -7.66
N SER A 83 -25.42 -14.60 -7.83
CA SER A 83 -25.23 -15.52 -6.71
C SER A 83 -23.75 -15.58 -6.34
N CYS A 84 -23.41 -15.09 -5.15
CA CYS A 84 -22.04 -15.07 -4.66
C CYS A 84 -21.82 -16.13 -3.59
N SER A 85 -20.73 -16.88 -3.71
CA SER A 85 -20.33 -17.89 -2.73
C SER A 85 -18.80 -17.92 -2.58
N PRO A 86 -18.26 -17.99 -1.34
CA PRO A 86 -18.95 -17.72 -0.07
C PRO A 86 -19.52 -16.28 0.00
N SER A 87 -20.31 -15.96 1.02
CA SER A 87 -20.81 -14.58 1.22
C SER A 87 -19.67 -13.59 1.49
N TYR A 88 -19.86 -12.33 1.12
CA TYR A 88 -18.93 -11.23 1.41
C TYR A 88 -18.49 -11.21 2.87
N ALA A 89 -17.19 -11.11 3.10
CA ALA A 89 -16.60 -11.20 4.44
C ALA A 89 -15.20 -10.57 4.48
N SER A 90 -14.71 -10.31 5.69
CA SER A 90 -13.31 -9.90 5.85
C SER A 90 -12.37 -11.08 5.54
N PRO A 91 -11.26 -10.86 4.80
CA PRO A 91 -10.21 -11.86 4.71
C PRO A 91 -9.56 -12.06 6.08
N GLY A 92 -9.10 -13.28 6.32
CA GLY A 92 -8.23 -13.61 7.46
C GLY A 92 -6.77 -13.45 7.08
N ALA A 93 -5.90 -14.27 7.68
CA ALA A 93 -4.48 -14.32 7.28
C ALA A 93 -4.26 -14.86 5.86
N ASN A 94 -5.23 -15.63 5.33
CA ASN A 94 -5.22 -16.11 3.94
C ASN A 94 -6.19 -15.28 3.10
N PRO A 95 -5.91 -15.09 1.79
CA PRO A 95 -6.84 -14.43 0.88
C PRO A 95 -8.22 -15.11 0.87
N LEU A 96 -9.28 -14.32 0.90
CA LEU A 96 -10.64 -14.77 0.70
C LEU A 96 -10.95 -14.76 -0.79
N THR A 97 -11.48 -15.85 -1.32
CA THR A 97 -11.95 -15.93 -2.70
C THR A 97 -13.46 -16.03 -2.73
N ILE A 98 -14.11 -15.10 -3.42
CA ILE A 98 -15.56 -15.04 -3.63
C ILE A 98 -15.84 -15.20 -5.10
N THR A 99 -16.80 -16.07 -5.45
CA THR A 99 -17.23 -16.25 -6.83
C THR A 99 -18.69 -15.87 -6.97
N CYS A 100 -18.95 -14.84 -7.76
CA CYS A 100 -20.25 -14.31 -8.11
C CYS A 100 -20.64 -14.74 -9.52
N THR A 101 -21.76 -15.45 -9.66
CA THR A 101 -22.28 -15.91 -10.95
C THR A 101 -23.55 -15.13 -11.32
N PHE A 102 -23.54 -14.51 -12.49
CA PHE A 102 -24.68 -13.80 -13.05
C PHE A 102 -25.61 -14.73 -13.85
N ALA A 103 -26.85 -14.31 -14.06
CA ALA A 103 -27.88 -15.10 -14.73
C ALA A 103 -27.52 -15.50 -16.19
N ASP A 104 -26.69 -14.70 -16.86
CA ASP A 104 -26.22 -14.98 -18.22
C ASP A 104 -25.01 -15.94 -18.28
N GLY A 105 -24.57 -16.44 -17.13
CA GLY A 105 -23.42 -17.32 -16.98
C GLY A 105 -22.08 -16.58 -16.90
N THR A 106 -22.08 -15.24 -16.85
CA THR A 106 -20.86 -14.48 -16.53
C THR A 106 -20.44 -14.78 -15.10
N VAL A 107 -19.15 -15.06 -14.90
CA VAL A 107 -18.57 -15.33 -13.59
C VAL A 107 -17.61 -14.19 -13.25
N LEU A 108 -17.76 -13.63 -12.06
CA LEU A 108 -16.79 -12.73 -11.44
C LEU A 108 -16.19 -13.45 -10.22
N THR A 109 -14.87 -13.52 -10.17
CA THR A 109 -14.11 -14.05 -9.04
C THR A 109 -13.34 -12.91 -8.42
N GLU A 110 -13.60 -12.65 -7.15
CA GLU A 110 -12.91 -11.65 -6.33
C GLU A 110 -11.96 -12.39 -5.39
N VAL A 111 -10.69 -12.01 -5.37
CA VAL A 111 -9.69 -12.51 -4.42
C VAL A 111 -9.24 -11.32 -3.60
N VAL A 112 -9.64 -11.30 -2.33
CA VAL A 112 -9.37 -10.19 -1.42
C VAL A 112 -8.34 -10.63 -0.38
N SER A 113 -7.33 -9.81 -0.17
CA SER A 113 -6.32 -10.06 0.85
C SER A 113 -6.06 -8.82 1.69
N GLY A 114 -6.06 -8.98 3.01
CA GLY A 114 -5.44 -8.02 3.91
C GLY A 114 -3.94 -8.30 3.93
N VAL A 115 -3.12 -7.32 3.54
CA VAL A 115 -1.65 -7.44 3.56
C VAL A 115 -1.03 -6.65 4.72
N GLY A 116 -1.84 -6.30 5.71
CA GLY A 116 -1.41 -5.66 6.95
C GLY A 116 -1.10 -4.18 6.72
N ALA A 117 0.07 -3.72 7.17
CA ALA A 117 0.54 -2.36 6.95
C ALA A 117 0.79 -2.04 5.47
N GLN A 118 0.89 -3.06 4.62
CA GLN A 118 0.97 -2.89 3.17
C GLN A 118 -0.40 -2.57 2.55
N GLY A 119 -1.48 -2.59 3.33
CA GLY A 119 -2.84 -2.30 2.86
C GLY A 119 -3.71 -3.53 2.61
N SER A 120 -4.58 -3.40 1.61
CA SER A 120 -5.55 -4.39 1.16
C SER A 120 -5.50 -4.50 -0.36
N ASP A 121 -5.46 -5.71 -0.90
CA ASP A 121 -5.53 -5.99 -2.34
C ASP A 121 -6.86 -6.64 -2.70
N PHE A 122 -7.50 -6.11 -3.74
CA PHE A 122 -8.74 -6.60 -4.33
C PHE A 122 -8.46 -7.02 -5.77
N ARG A 123 -8.27 -8.32 -5.99
CA ARG A 123 -8.01 -8.87 -7.33
C ARG A 123 -9.27 -9.47 -7.93
N LEU A 124 -9.76 -8.85 -9.00
CA LEU A 124 -10.95 -9.30 -9.71
C LEU A 124 -10.54 -10.05 -10.99
N THR A 125 -11.21 -11.17 -11.26
CA THR A 125 -11.11 -11.91 -12.52
C THR A 125 -12.50 -12.23 -13.00
N ALA A 126 -12.85 -11.87 -14.23
CA ALA A 126 -14.13 -12.21 -14.83
C ALA A 126 -13.96 -13.15 -16.02
N ALA A 127 -14.95 -14.03 -16.21
CA ALA A 127 -15.04 -14.96 -17.33
C ALA A 127 -16.43 -14.89 -17.96
N ARG A 128 -16.50 -14.78 -19.30
CA ARG A 128 -17.76 -14.74 -20.05
C ARG A 128 -17.66 -15.53 -21.34
N SER A 129 -18.69 -16.31 -21.63
CA SER A 129 -18.75 -17.09 -22.88
C SER A 129 -19.09 -16.19 -24.08
N LEU A 130 -18.35 -16.34 -25.17
CA LEU A 130 -18.62 -15.66 -26.43
C LEU A 130 -19.57 -16.52 -27.27
N GLN A 131 -20.77 -16.00 -27.54
CA GLN A 131 -21.70 -16.62 -28.47
C GLN A 131 -21.25 -16.44 -29.92
N LEU A 132 -20.52 -17.43 -30.47
CA LEU A 132 -20.12 -17.46 -31.88
C LEU A 132 -21.34 -17.63 -32.78
N GLN A 133 -21.39 -16.88 -33.89
CA GLN A 133 -22.46 -17.02 -34.89
C GLN A 133 -22.02 -17.88 -36.07
N PHE A 134 -20.89 -17.58 -36.70
CA PHE A 134 -20.45 -18.25 -37.92
C PHE A 134 -19.34 -19.27 -37.65
N ALA A 135 -18.40 -18.93 -36.77
CA ALA A 135 -17.29 -19.82 -36.39
C ALA A 135 -17.72 -21.01 -35.52
N ARG A 136 -18.99 -21.10 -35.11
CA ARG A 136 -19.51 -22.23 -34.33
C ARG A 136 -19.35 -23.58 -35.04
N ILE A 137 -19.36 -23.57 -36.38
CA ILE A 137 -19.10 -24.77 -37.20
C ILE A 137 -17.66 -25.27 -37.08
N LEU A 138 -16.71 -24.36 -36.79
CA LEU A 138 -15.29 -24.66 -36.64
C LEU A 138 -14.95 -25.13 -35.23
N THR A 139 -15.77 -24.80 -34.23
CA THR A 139 -15.54 -25.11 -32.82
C THR A 139 -16.29 -26.35 -32.32
N ASN A 140 -16.84 -27.17 -33.24
CA ASN A 140 -17.70 -28.30 -32.92
C ASN A 140 -18.85 -27.93 -31.95
N GLY A 141 -19.38 -26.72 -32.07
CA GLY A 141 -20.50 -26.25 -31.24
C GLY A 141 -20.12 -25.63 -29.90
N SER A 142 -18.83 -25.61 -29.52
CA SER A 142 -18.35 -25.01 -28.27
C SER A 142 -18.20 -23.49 -28.36
N ASN A 143 -18.46 -22.79 -27.26
CA ASN A 143 -18.33 -21.34 -27.13
C ASN A 143 -17.01 -21.01 -26.41
N PRO A 144 -16.11 -20.22 -27.01
CA PRO A 144 -14.88 -19.82 -26.34
C PRO A 144 -15.19 -18.88 -25.16
N VAL A 145 -14.35 -18.93 -24.14
CA VAL A 145 -14.47 -18.09 -22.93
C VAL A 145 -13.46 -16.94 -23.03
N ILE A 146 -13.95 -15.72 -22.83
CA ILE A 146 -13.13 -14.52 -22.72
C ILE A 146 -12.98 -14.19 -21.25
N ASN A 147 -11.75 -13.90 -20.83
CA ASN A 147 -11.43 -13.52 -19.46
C ASN A 147 -11.09 -12.02 -19.38
N GLY A 148 -11.14 -11.44 -18.19
CA GLY A 148 -10.64 -10.11 -17.85
C GLY A 148 -10.12 -10.13 -16.42
N ALA A 149 -9.09 -9.35 -16.10
CA ALA A 149 -8.54 -9.31 -14.75
C ALA A 149 -8.02 -7.92 -14.39
N ALA A 150 -8.23 -7.49 -13.15
CA ALA A 150 -7.70 -6.25 -12.60
C ALA A 150 -7.43 -6.39 -11.10
N SER A 151 -6.65 -5.48 -10.54
CA SER A 151 -6.34 -5.41 -9.11
C SER A 151 -6.45 -3.98 -8.59
N GLY A 152 -7.16 -3.78 -7.50
CA GLY A 152 -7.23 -2.52 -6.76
C GLY A 152 -6.50 -2.66 -5.43
N ASN A 153 -5.52 -1.79 -5.17
CA ASN A 153 -4.74 -1.81 -3.94
C ASN A 153 -5.07 -0.56 -3.12
N VAL A 154 -5.43 -0.77 -1.86
CA VAL A 154 -5.67 0.31 -0.89
C VAL A 154 -4.61 0.23 0.18
N ASN A 155 -3.73 1.20 0.22
CA ASN A 155 -2.67 1.27 1.21
C ASN A 155 -3.03 2.30 2.27
N ASN A 156 -2.55 2.08 3.49
CA ASN A 156 -2.54 3.17 4.47
C ASN A 156 -1.61 4.28 3.95
N LEU A 157 -1.96 5.56 4.19
CA LEU A 157 -1.40 6.73 3.51
C LEU A 157 0.13 6.93 3.70
N LEU A 158 0.74 6.22 4.64
CA LEU A 158 2.19 6.15 4.77
C LEU A 158 2.70 4.94 3.97
N TYR A 159 3.42 5.21 2.87
CA TYR A 159 4.06 4.20 2.00
C TYR A 159 4.96 3.20 2.76
N THR A 160 5.27 3.50 4.02
CA THR A 160 6.09 2.70 4.92
C THR A 160 5.59 2.88 6.34
N PRO A 161 5.52 1.82 7.15
CA PRO A 161 5.24 1.96 8.58
C PRO A 161 6.27 2.87 9.25
N THR A 162 5.84 3.66 10.23
CA THR A 162 6.72 4.56 10.99
C THR A 162 7.78 3.77 11.75
N VAL A 163 7.39 2.62 12.31
CA VAL A 163 8.30 1.67 12.95
C VAL A 163 8.02 0.28 12.41
N ALA A 164 9.05 -0.41 11.91
CA ALA A 164 8.96 -1.80 11.49
C ALA A 164 10.08 -2.65 12.07
N ALA A 165 9.72 -3.80 12.63
CA ALA A 165 10.65 -4.86 13.00
C ALA A 165 10.36 -6.11 12.17
N LEU A 166 11.32 -6.49 11.32
CA LEU A 166 11.25 -7.68 10.47
C LEU A 166 11.59 -8.98 11.22
N ALA A 167 12.26 -8.85 12.37
CA ALA A 167 12.63 -9.98 13.22
C ALA A 167 11.38 -10.77 13.65
N GLN A 168 11.48 -12.10 13.65
CA GLN A 168 10.38 -12.99 14.03
C GLN A 168 10.41 -13.40 15.52
N SER A 169 11.34 -12.84 16.29
CA SER A 169 11.51 -13.11 17.72
C SER A 169 10.22 -12.90 18.51
N GLY A 170 9.89 -13.86 19.38
CA GLY A 170 8.66 -13.88 20.18
C GLY A 170 7.43 -14.41 19.46
N CYS A 171 7.57 -14.86 18.21
CA CYS A 171 6.48 -15.41 17.41
C CYS A 171 6.89 -16.75 16.78
N GLY A 172 5.94 -17.67 16.59
CA GLY A 172 6.21 -18.97 15.94
C GLY A 172 7.21 -19.87 16.69
N GLY A 173 7.33 -19.73 18.01
CA GLY A 173 8.26 -20.51 18.84
C GLY A 173 9.69 -19.95 18.89
N VAL A 174 9.98 -18.83 18.22
CA VAL A 174 11.27 -18.14 18.30
C VAL A 174 11.32 -17.33 19.60
N GLY A 175 12.38 -17.49 20.40
CA GLY A 175 12.55 -16.74 21.65
C GLY A 175 12.77 -15.24 21.44
N GLY A 176 12.48 -14.43 22.47
CA GLY A 176 12.72 -12.98 22.50
C GLY A 176 11.52 -12.13 22.11
N SER A 177 11.78 -10.91 21.62
CA SER A 177 10.76 -9.98 21.12
C SER A 177 11.34 -9.23 19.92
N ALA A 178 10.52 -8.95 18.92
CA ALA A 178 10.91 -8.18 17.74
C ALA A 178 11.01 -6.68 18.04
N ILE A 179 10.12 -6.19 18.91
CA ILE A 179 10.19 -4.84 19.48
C ILE A 179 10.12 -4.97 20.99
N SER A 180 11.05 -4.36 21.72
CA SER A 180 11.01 -4.26 23.17
C SER A 180 11.07 -2.81 23.62
N LEU A 181 10.08 -2.39 24.39
CA LEU A 181 10.05 -1.09 25.05
C LEU A 181 10.26 -1.26 26.56
N SER A 182 11.17 -0.50 27.14
CA SER A 182 11.49 -0.52 28.57
C SER A 182 11.69 0.90 29.11
N GLY A 183 11.77 1.04 30.44
CA GLY A 183 11.90 2.34 31.12
C GLY A 183 10.55 2.89 31.60
N GLY A 184 10.50 4.15 32.07
CA GLY A 184 9.31 4.75 32.71
C GLY A 184 8.55 5.79 31.88
N GLY A 185 8.77 5.84 30.57
CA GLY A 185 8.19 6.85 29.67
C GLY A 185 7.09 6.33 28.74
N THR A 186 6.51 7.24 27.95
CA THR A 186 5.57 6.89 26.87
C THR A 186 6.24 7.13 25.52
N LEU A 187 6.40 6.07 24.71
CA LEU A 187 6.75 6.21 23.30
C LEU A 187 5.50 6.57 22.50
N ALA A 188 5.43 7.80 21.98
CA ALA A 188 4.38 8.22 21.07
C ALA A 188 4.84 7.99 19.62
N VAL A 189 4.06 7.24 18.84
CA VAL A 189 4.30 6.99 17.42
C VAL A 189 3.13 7.58 16.64
N SER A 190 3.43 8.46 15.69
CA SER A 190 2.46 8.92 14.69
C SER A 190 2.63 8.08 13.43
N GLY A 191 1.58 7.35 13.04
CA GLY A 191 1.60 6.32 12.00
C GLY A 191 1.74 4.90 12.54
N ASP A 192 1.95 3.94 11.64
CA ASP A 192 1.83 2.52 11.94
C ASP A 192 3.08 1.93 12.60
N VAL A 193 2.85 0.96 13.49
CA VAL A 193 3.89 0.14 14.12
C VAL A 193 3.72 -1.30 13.67
N VAL A 194 4.78 -1.90 13.14
CA VAL A 194 4.73 -3.24 12.53
C VAL A 194 5.80 -4.14 13.14
N ALA A 195 5.40 -5.32 13.58
CA ALA A 195 6.29 -6.35 14.08
C ALA A 195 5.96 -7.71 13.47
N SER A 196 6.92 -8.27 12.73
CA SER A 196 6.89 -9.65 12.23
C SER A 196 7.15 -10.69 13.34
N GLY A 197 7.43 -10.24 14.55
CA GLY A 197 7.51 -11.02 15.79
C GLY A 197 6.61 -10.45 16.89
N ALA A 198 6.98 -10.59 18.16
CA ALA A 198 6.23 -10.03 19.29
C ALA A 198 6.71 -8.63 19.68
N ILE A 199 5.78 -7.79 20.12
CA ILE A 199 6.03 -6.51 20.78
C ILE A 199 5.90 -6.74 22.29
N SER A 200 6.93 -6.38 23.05
CA SER A 200 6.98 -6.50 24.51
C SER A 200 7.22 -5.14 25.14
N ILE A 201 6.36 -4.72 26.06
CA ILE A 201 6.46 -3.44 26.77
C ILE A 201 6.58 -3.74 28.27
N SER A 202 7.66 -3.24 28.88
CA SER A 202 8.00 -3.48 30.29
C SER A 202 8.19 -2.15 31.01
N SER A 203 7.37 -1.85 32.02
CA SER A 203 7.38 -0.59 32.80
C SER A 203 7.19 0.73 32.02
N ALA A 204 7.12 0.69 30.69
CA ALA A 204 6.87 1.82 29.80
C ALA A 204 5.43 1.80 29.25
N ALA A 205 5.06 2.81 28.47
CA ALA A 205 3.83 2.83 27.67
C ALA A 205 4.14 3.13 26.21
N MET A 206 3.33 2.60 25.29
CA MET A 206 3.39 2.95 23.86
C MET A 206 2.05 3.54 23.44
N ARG A 207 2.06 4.64 22.72
CA ARG A 207 0.86 5.31 22.20
C ARG A 207 0.98 5.49 20.70
N VAL A 208 0.08 4.89 19.93
CA VAL A 208 0.20 4.79 18.46
C VAL A 208 -0.99 5.46 17.78
N ALA A 209 -0.75 6.59 17.12
CA ALA A 209 -1.71 7.26 16.26
C ALA A 209 -1.65 6.65 14.86
N GLY A 210 -2.13 5.42 14.74
CA GLY A 210 -2.02 4.54 13.59
C GLY A 210 -2.33 3.09 14.00
N ASP A 211 -2.18 2.14 13.09
CA ASP A 211 -2.42 0.73 13.37
C ASP A 211 -1.18 0.04 13.95
N ILE A 212 -1.41 -0.91 14.86
CA ILE A 212 -0.37 -1.78 15.43
C ILE A 212 -0.52 -3.16 14.79
N TYR A 213 0.39 -3.53 13.90
CA TYR A 213 0.45 -4.84 13.28
C TYR A 213 1.43 -5.74 14.03
N ALA A 214 0.92 -6.63 14.88
CA ALA A 214 1.75 -7.57 15.64
C ALA A 214 1.43 -9.02 15.23
N ARG A 215 2.34 -9.69 14.52
CA ARG A 215 2.08 -10.98 13.86
C ARG A 215 1.42 -12.01 14.77
N CYS A 216 1.91 -12.16 16.00
CA CYS A 216 1.47 -13.17 16.95
C CYS A 216 0.56 -12.64 18.08
N GLN A 217 0.19 -11.36 18.08
CA GLN A 217 -0.51 -10.74 19.22
C GLN A 217 -1.77 -10.02 18.76
N SER A 218 -2.94 -10.50 19.20
CA SER A 218 -4.21 -9.79 19.02
C SER A 218 -4.34 -8.57 19.95
N ASN A 219 -3.49 -8.48 20.97
CA ASN A 219 -3.37 -7.36 21.88
C ASN A 219 -1.91 -7.20 22.32
N VAL A 220 -1.42 -5.96 22.44
CA VAL A 220 -0.07 -5.64 22.92
C VAL A 220 -0.19 -4.95 24.29
N PRO A 221 0.05 -5.64 25.41
CA PRO A 221 -0.04 -5.05 26.74
C PRO A 221 0.87 -3.83 26.88
N GLY A 222 0.35 -2.73 27.42
CA GLY A 222 1.07 -1.46 27.55
C GLY A 222 1.03 -0.55 26.32
N ALA A 223 0.43 -1.02 25.21
CA ALA A 223 0.15 -0.18 24.05
C ALA A 223 -1.28 0.39 24.11
N GLN A 224 -1.44 1.63 23.66
CA GLN A 224 -2.72 2.30 23.50
C GLN A 224 -2.80 2.91 22.10
N THR A 225 -3.95 2.80 21.44
CA THR A 225 -4.17 3.47 20.16
C THR A 225 -4.60 4.92 20.39
N ALA A 226 -4.21 5.78 19.47
CA ALA A 226 -4.53 7.21 19.43
C ALA A 226 -5.18 7.55 18.09
N CYS A 227 -5.74 8.75 18.02
CA CYS A 227 -6.40 9.29 16.85
C CYS A 227 -5.37 9.80 15.85
N TYR A 228 -5.46 9.36 14.59
CA TYR A 228 -4.66 9.89 13.50
C TYR A 228 -5.51 10.87 12.66
N PRO A 229 -4.97 12.01 12.20
CA PRO A 229 -3.58 12.49 12.37
C PRO A 229 -3.31 13.28 13.66
N SER A 230 -4.32 13.64 14.45
CA SER A 230 -4.16 14.59 15.57
C SER A 230 -3.27 14.12 16.73
N GLY A 231 -3.03 12.81 16.87
CA GLY A 231 -2.43 12.23 18.07
C GLY A 231 -3.33 12.33 19.30
N GLY A 232 -4.62 12.64 19.14
CA GLY A 232 -5.62 12.72 20.21
C GLY A 232 -5.93 11.36 20.85
N SER A 233 -6.60 11.35 21.99
CA SER A 233 -7.08 10.11 22.62
C SER A 233 -8.47 9.76 22.07
N ALA A 234 -8.74 8.46 21.87
CA ALA A 234 -10.06 8.01 21.46
C ALA A 234 -11.14 8.36 22.51
N PRO A 235 -12.42 8.59 22.13
CA PRO A 235 -12.97 8.45 20.78
C PRO A 235 -12.57 9.58 19.84
N CYS A 236 -12.23 9.22 18.59
CA CYS A 236 -11.77 10.19 17.59
C CYS A 236 -12.94 10.96 16.98
N THR A 237 -12.71 12.24 16.68
CA THR A 237 -13.67 13.11 16.01
C THR A 237 -13.23 13.30 14.57
N TYR A 238 -14.16 13.16 13.62
CA TYR A 238 -13.89 13.38 12.20
C TYR A 238 -13.14 14.72 11.98
N PRO A 239 -12.05 14.75 11.18
CA PRO A 239 -11.59 13.71 10.26
C PRO A 239 -10.70 12.62 10.89
N ASP A 240 -10.45 12.66 12.20
CA ASP A 240 -9.54 11.70 12.83
C ASP A 240 -10.12 10.28 12.89
N ILE A 241 -9.25 9.29 12.70
CA ILE A 241 -9.57 7.87 12.73
C ILE A 241 -8.78 7.19 13.86
N ALA A 242 -9.45 6.33 14.63
CA ALA A 242 -8.82 5.54 15.68
C ALA A 242 -8.04 4.38 15.07
N GLY A 243 -6.78 4.22 15.46
CA GLY A 243 -6.00 3.04 15.13
C GLY A 243 -6.49 1.77 15.85
N ALA A 244 -6.09 0.61 15.33
CA ALA A 244 -6.41 -0.71 15.85
C ALA A 244 -5.16 -1.60 15.99
N THR A 245 -5.20 -2.55 16.94
CA THR A 245 -4.21 -3.64 17.00
C THR A 245 -4.68 -4.81 16.14
N ARG A 246 -3.83 -5.27 15.22
CA ARG A 246 -4.14 -6.29 14.23
C ARG A 246 -3.10 -7.41 14.28
N SER A 247 -3.55 -8.65 14.33
CA SER A 247 -2.70 -9.84 14.36
C SER A 247 -2.70 -10.60 13.03
N GLY A 248 -1.74 -11.51 12.86
CA GLY A 248 -1.67 -12.42 11.70
C GLY A 248 -0.89 -11.86 10.50
N TYR A 249 -0.60 -10.56 10.48
CA TYR A 249 0.15 -9.92 9.40
C TYR A 249 1.66 -10.03 9.64
N HIS A 250 2.41 -10.32 8.59
CA HIS A 250 3.88 -10.24 8.60
C HIS A 250 4.30 -9.21 7.55
N TYR A 251 5.24 -8.35 7.92
CA TYR A 251 5.89 -7.49 6.96
C TYR A 251 6.98 -8.30 6.27
N ILE A 252 6.89 -8.41 4.95
CA ILE A 252 7.83 -9.23 4.18
C ILE A 252 9.20 -8.57 4.27
N ASP A 253 10.20 -9.34 4.68
CA ASP A 253 11.59 -8.92 4.58
C ASP A 253 12.03 -9.07 3.12
N PRO A 254 12.34 -7.98 2.40
CA PRO A 254 12.84 -8.05 1.04
C PRO A 254 14.26 -8.65 0.96
N SER A 255 14.86 -9.02 2.08
CA SER A 255 16.22 -9.58 2.21
C SER A 255 17.31 -8.64 1.70
N TYR A 256 17.06 -7.33 1.75
CA TYR A 256 18.09 -6.34 1.43
C TYR A 256 19.16 -6.33 2.52
N PRO A 257 20.46 -6.39 2.16
CA PRO A 257 21.52 -6.19 3.14
C PRO A 257 21.40 -4.78 3.73
N PRO A 258 21.79 -4.59 5.01
CA PRO A 258 21.81 -3.27 5.60
C PRO A 258 22.71 -2.33 4.77
N PRO A 259 22.33 -1.06 4.59
CA PRO A 259 23.16 -0.09 3.89
C PRO A 259 24.55 -0.04 4.52
N ALA A 260 25.60 -0.01 3.68
CA ALA A 260 26.95 0.17 4.17
C ALA A 260 27.07 1.55 4.86
N VAL A 261 27.80 1.59 5.98
CA VAL A 261 28.10 2.84 6.67
C VAL A 261 29.18 3.57 5.87
N VAL A 262 28.76 4.58 5.11
CA VAL A 262 29.66 5.46 4.34
C VAL A 262 29.95 6.69 5.19
N GLY A 263 31.23 7.05 5.35
CA GLY A 263 31.62 8.27 6.09
C GLY A 263 32.76 8.11 7.10
N GLY A 264 33.26 6.89 7.35
CA GLY A 264 34.37 6.64 8.27
C GLY A 264 34.03 7.01 9.73
N ALA A 265 35.06 7.08 10.58
CA ALA A 265 34.89 7.44 11.99
C ALA A 265 34.54 8.94 12.15
N GLN A 266 33.46 9.21 12.87
CA GLN A 266 32.92 10.54 13.17
C GLN A 266 32.99 10.84 14.66
N SER A 267 32.91 12.13 15.00
CA SER A 267 32.88 12.60 16.38
C SER A 267 32.00 13.83 16.51
N VAL A 268 31.35 14.00 17.65
CA VAL A 268 30.52 15.17 17.99
C VAL A 268 31.40 16.36 18.42
N LEU A 269 32.73 16.25 18.27
CA LEU A 269 33.69 17.26 18.68
C LEU A 269 33.62 18.51 17.78
N GLY A 270 33.00 19.58 18.27
CA GLY A 270 33.08 20.92 17.65
C GLY A 270 31.88 21.80 17.96
N ASN A 271 31.88 23.00 17.35
CA ASN A 271 30.75 23.94 17.37
C ASN A 271 29.75 23.68 16.22
N SER A 272 29.89 22.55 15.51
CA SER A 272 29.02 22.22 14.37
C SER A 272 27.79 21.49 14.86
N VAL A 273 26.62 22.12 14.70
CA VAL A 273 25.32 21.49 14.99
C VAL A 273 24.89 20.48 13.91
N VAL A 274 25.57 20.48 12.77
CA VAL A 274 25.36 19.53 11.69
C VAL A 274 26.29 18.34 11.86
N LEU A 275 25.71 17.15 12.00
CA LEU A 275 26.43 15.87 12.07
C LEU A 275 26.48 15.22 10.69
N SER A 276 27.62 14.60 10.39
CA SER A 276 27.84 13.86 9.15
C SER A 276 27.59 12.36 9.35
N PRO A 277 27.13 11.63 8.32
CA PRO A 277 26.98 10.18 8.40
C PRO A 277 28.34 9.49 8.57
N GLY A 278 28.34 8.31 9.21
CA GLY A 278 29.54 7.56 9.56
C GLY A 278 29.42 6.82 10.90
N SER A 279 30.53 6.33 11.42
CA SER A 279 30.59 5.56 12.66
C SER A 279 31.01 6.43 13.86
N TYR A 280 30.19 6.46 14.89
CA TYR A 280 30.40 7.20 16.13
C TYR A 280 30.75 6.22 17.25
N ALA A 281 32.03 6.22 17.64
CA ALA A 281 32.52 5.34 18.70
C ALA A 281 31.96 5.71 20.10
N ALA A 282 31.75 7.01 20.34
CA ALA A 282 31.24 7.53 21.61
C ALA A 282 29.74 7.87 21.50
N ASN A 283 29.01 7.72 22.60
CA ASN A 283 27.64 8.21 22.70
C ASN A 283 27.64 9.75 22.67
N PRO A 284 26.85 10.40 21.80
CA PRO A 284 26.75 11.86 21.74
C PRO A 284 26.26 12.51 23.03
N ASN A 285 25.40 11.85 23.82
CA ASN A 285 24.79 12.38 25.05
C ASN A 285 24.20 13.80 24.88
N PHE A 286 23.25 13.97 23.96
CA PHE A 286 22.60 15.26 23.70
C PHE A 286 21.76 15.72 24.92
N ASN A 287 22.19 16.79 25.57
CA ASN A 287 21.64 17.27 26.85
C ASN A 287 21.81 18.79 27.09
N SER A 288 22.16 19.54 26.06
CA SER A 288 22.65 20.92 26.12
C SER A 288 21.59 22.00 25.84
N GLY A 289 20.38 21.62 25.45
CA GLY A 289 19.35 22.49 24.88
C GLY A 289 19.66 22.94 23.44
N THR A 290 20.37 22.12 22.66
CA THR A 290 20.82 22.49 21.30
C THR A 290 20.03 21.79 20.19
N CYS A 291 19.91 22.45 19.04
CA CYS A 291 19.29 21.93 17.82
C CYS A 291 20.33 21.25 16.92
N TRP A 292 20.32 19.92 16.86
CA TRP A 292 21.24 19.12 16.05
C TRP A 292 20.58 18.65 14.76
N PHE A 293 21.33 18.72 13.66
CA PHE A 293 20.88 18.31 12.33
C PHE A 293 21.72 17.15 11.81
N LEU A 294 21.09 16.01 11.55
CA LEU A 294 21.73 14.87 10.92
C LEU A 294 21.67 15.04 9.40
N SER A 295 22.83 15.17 8.76
CA SER A 295 22.92 15.13 7.30
C SER A 295 22.43 13.79 6.76
N GLY A 296 21.88 13.77 5.54
CA GLY A 296 21.41 12.53 4.91
C GLY A 296 22.52 11.48 4.78
N GLY A 297 22.29 10.27 5.30
CA GLY A 297 23.22 9.14 5.20
C GLY A 297 22.98 8.09 6.28
N VAL A 298 23.96 7.20 6.47
CA VAL A 298 23.89 6.07 7.41
C VAL A 298 24.75 6.38 8.64
N TYR A 299 24.17 6.24 9.83
CA TYR A 299 24.86 6.49 11.11
C TYR A 299 24.99 5.19 11.90
N GLU A 300 26.20 4.91 12.37
CA GLU A 300 26.47 3.78 13.25
C GLU A 300 26.89 4.30 14.64
N TRP A 301 25.96 4.26 15.60
CA TRP A 301 26.19 4.70 16.97
C TRP A 301 26.70 3.54 17.84
N GLN A 302 28.01 3.26 17.78
CA GLN A 302 28.62 2.11 18.48
C GLN A 302 28.57 2.27 20.01
N GLY A 303 28.69 3.51 20.49
CA GLY A 303 28.51 3.84 21.92
C GLY A 303 27.06 4.00 22.35
N GLY A 304 26.11 3.81 21.43
CA GLY A 304 24.69 4.13 21.62
C GLY A 304 24.36 5.59 21.28
N PHE A 305 23.07 5.91 21.37
CA PHE A 305 22.53 7.25 21.15
C PHE A 305 21.71 7.63 22.39
N THR A 306 21.94 8.82 22.93
CA THR A 306 21.16 9.36 24.05
C THR A 306 20.82 10.81 23.77
N ASP A 307 19.54 11.11 23.83
CA ASP A 307 18.98 12.47 23.80
C ASP A 307 18.04 12.62 25.00
N SER A 308 18.31 13.62 25.83
CA SER A 308 17.62 13.87 27.10
C SER A 308 17.00 15.25 27.20
N HIS A 309 17.40 16.18 26.34
CA HIS A 309 16.93 17.56 26.38
C HIS A 309 17.06 18.29 25.03
N ASP A 310 17.83 17.77 24.09
CA ASP A 310 18.10 18.45 22.82
C ASP A 310 16.96 18.18 21.83
N PHE A 311 17.10 18.78 20.65
CA PHE A 311 16.31 18.45 19.49
C PHE A 311 17.26 17.89 18.41
N VAL A 312 17.06 16.65 18.00
CA VAL A 312 17.86 16.00 16.95
C VAL A 312 16.95 15.64 15.78
N SER A 313 17.23 16.16 14.59
CA SER A 313 16.40 15.93 13.41
C SER A 313 17.21 15.71 12.14
N ASN A 314 16.70 14.86 11.26
CA ASN A 314 17.17 14.70 9.88
C ASN A 314 16.13 15.23 8.86
N GLU A 315 15.06 15.87 9.33
CA GLU A 315 13.96 16.31 8.48
C GLU A 315 14.28 17.60 7.73
N LEU A 316 13.76 17.70 6.51
CA LEU A 316 13.74 18.91 5.71
C LEU A 316 12.33 19.51 5.77
N LYS A 317 12.04 20.21 6.87
CA LYS A 317 10.79 20.95 7.06
C LYS A 317 11.07 22.46 7.04
N PRO A 318 10.15 23.30 6.54
CA PRO A 318 10.31 24.75 6.67
C PRO A 318 10.47 25.13 8.15
N PRO A 319 11.42 26.01 8.50
CA PRO A 319 11.67 26.41 9.88
C PRO A 319 10.50 27.17 10.54
N ASP A 320 9.64 27.77 9.74
CA ASP A 320 8.38 28.38 10.18
C ASP A 320 7.21 27.67 9.52
N GLU A 321 6.47 26.89 10.31
CA GLU A 321 5.27 26.22 9.87
C GLU A 321 4.08 27.19 9.86
N PRO A 322 3.33 27.25 8.75
CA PRO A 322 2.12 28.04 8.68
C PRO A 322 1.01 27.44 9.55
N ASP A 323 0.09 28.29 10.00
CA ASP A 323 -1.15 27.84 10.63
C ASP A 323 -2.02 27.05 9.64
N LEU A 324 -2.72 26.03 10.12
CA LEU A 324 -3.59 25.17 9.30
C LEU A 324 -4.71 25.96 8.60
N SER A 325 -5.13 27.08 9.17
CA SER A 325 -6.22 27.93 8.68
C SER A 325 -5.75 29.20 7.96
N ASP A 326 -4.47 29.58 8.10
CA ASP A 326 -3.90 30.79 7.51
C ASP A 326 -2.40 30.61 7.24
N ASN A 327 -2.03 30.55 5.95
CA ASN A 327 -0.65 30.38 5.51
C ASN A 327 0.23 31.64 5.62
N THR A 328 -0.33 32.75 6.07
CA THR A 328 0.39 33.99 6.39
C THR A 328 0.70 34.12 7.88
N SER A 329 0.05 33.29 8.71
CA SER A 329 0.28 33.21 10.15
C SER A 329 1.12 31.99 10.50
N ARG A 330 1.89 32.10 11.57
CA ARG A 330 2.72 31.01 12.10
C ARG A 330 1.87 30.12 13.02
N SER A 331 1.98 28.80 12.86
CA SER A 331 1.33 27.84 13.75
C SER A 331 1.77 28.07 15.20
N THR A 332 0.82 27.97 16.13
CA THR A 332 1.06 28.04 17.58
C THR A 332 2.00 26.95 18.08
N HIS A 333 2.02 25.79 17.40
CA HIS A 333 2.91 24.68 17.68
C HIS A 333 3.80 24.46 16.47
N GLN A 334 5.11 24.65 16.65
CA GLN A 334 6.12 24.39 15.63
C GLN A 334 6.75 23.03 15.90
N PHE A 335 6.94 22.21 14.87
CA PHE A 335 7.68 20.95 15.01
C PHE A 335 9.09 21.15 15.57
N TRP A 336 9.73 22.23 15.12
CA TRP A 336 11.07 22.62 15.54
C TRP A 336 11.15 23.10 16.99
N ASP A 337 10.02 23.30 17.67
CA ASP A 337 9.98 23.68 19.08
C ASP A 337 9.57 22.45 19.92
N THR A 338 10.54 21.61 20.29
CA THR A 338 10.32 20.37 21.05
C THR A 338 11.25 20.33 22.27
N ASN A 339 10.84 19.65 23.36
CA ASN A 339 11.64 19.49 24.60
C ASN A 339 12.06 20.81 25.27
N ASN A 340 11.30 21.89 25.08
CA ASN A 340 11.64 23.26 25.48
C ASN A 340 12.88 23.85 24.78
N VAL A 341 13.32 23.22 23.69
CA VAL A 341 14.31 23.78 22.77
C VAL A 341 13.56 24.42 21.61
N SER A 342 13.89 25.67 21.29
CA SER A 342 13.28 26.38 20.17
C SER A 342 14.23 26.42 18.99
N CYS A 343 13.95 25.58 17.98
CA CYS A 343 14.74 25.48 16.74
C CYS A 343 14.03 26.09 15.53
N SER A 344 12.85 26.69 15.74
CA SER A 344 12.04 27.29 14.70
C SER A 344 12.55 28.70 14.31
N GLY A 345 12.21 29.17 13.10
CA GLY A 345 12.61 30.48 12.59
C GLY A 345 13.79 30.51 11.61
N GLY A 346 14.01 31.66 10.97
CA GLY A 346 15.06 31.81 9.95
C GLY A 346 16.48 31.87 10.53
N VAL A 347 17.39 31.03 10.01
CA VAL A 347 18.80 30.99 10.41
C VAL A 347 19.69 31.43 9.24
N GLN A 348 20.74 32.21 9.50
CA GLN A 348 21.78 32.49 8.51
C GLN A 348 22.85 31.40 8.57
N VAL A 349 23.04 30.69 7.46
CA VAL A 349 24.05 29.64 7.32
C VAL A 349 25.21 30.11 6.44
N SER A 350 26.42 29.70 6.78
CA SER A 350 27.62 29.82 5.96
C SER A 350 27.88 28.48 5.26
N THR A 351 28.56 28.45 4.10
CA THR A 351 28.84 27.18 3.42
C THR A 351 30.27 26.73 3.68
N THR A 352 30.45 25.48 4.11
CA THR A 352 31.78 24.87 4.16
C THR A 352 32.13 24.32 2.77
N ALA A 353 33.36 24.57 2.30
CA ALA A 353 33.79 24.18 0.96
C ALA A 353 33.86 22.65 0.80
N GLY A 354 33.15 22.12 -0.19
CA GLY A 354 33.13 20.70 -0.55
C GLY A 354 32.39 20.46 -1.89
N PRO A 355 32.39 19.24 -2.46
CA PRO A 355 31.75 18.93 -3.75
C PRO A 355 30.24 19.21 -3.78
N ARG A 356 29.61 19.22 -2.60
CA ARG A 356 28.30 19.78 -2.32
C ARG A 356 28.49 20.65 -1.08
N GLY A 357 28.34 21.97 -1.21
CA GLY A 357 28.47 22.87 -0.07
C GLY A 357 27.51 22.46 1.03
N ILE A 358 28.03 22.23 2.24
CA ILE A 358 27.21 21.89 3.40
C ILE A 358 26.95 23.20 4.15
N PRO A 359 25.68 23.57 4.38
CA PRO A 359 25.34 24.71 5.22
C PRO A 359 25.78 24.42 6.66
N VAL A 360 26.51 25.36 7.27
CA VAL A 360 26.95 25.38 8.66
C VAL A 360 26.61 26.71 9.32
#